data_AF-A0A9Q3QAB1-F1
#
_entry.id   AF-A0A9Q3QAB1-F1
#
_cell.length_a   1.000
_cell.length_b   1.000
_cell.length_c   1.000
_cell.angle_alpha   90.00
_cell.angle_beta   90.00
_cell.angle_gamma   90.00
#
_symmetry.space_group_name_H-M   'P 1'
#
loop_
_entity.id
_entity.type
_entity.pdbx_description
1 polymer ?
#
loop_
_entity_poly.entity_id
_entity_poly.type
_entity_poly.pdbx_seq_one_letter_code
_entity_poly.pdbx_strand_id
1 'polypeptide(L)'
;MEHPVFRKLNEQETSQIAQMSESLLLARQILAQLCSQRESASPVILQAIYNQAKKIKRDKLQGRKPIDALIDTLKEENFVWSSERDSEGHITSFFSLTPFP
;
A
#
# COMPACT_ATOMS: atom_id res chain seq x y z
N MET A 1 15.68 29.89 -15.20
CA MET A 1 14.61 28.87 -15.18
C MET A 1 14.98 27.86 -14.11
N GLU A 2 14.37 27.94 -12.94
CA GLU A 2 14.59 26.94 -11.90
C GLU A 2 13.85 25.65 -12.29
N HIS A 3 14.59 24.59 -12.57
CA HIS A 3 14.00 23.27 -12.72
C HIS A 3 13.51 22.81 -11.34
N PRO A 4 12.25 22.38 -11.18
CA PRO A 4 11.79 21.84 -9.91
C PRO A 4 12.63 20.61 -9.60
N VAL A 5 13.54 20.76 -8.65
CA VAL A 5 14.42 19.69 -8.17
C VAL A 5 13.51 18.64 -7.53
N PHE A 6 13.31 17.53 -8.23
CA PHE A 6 12.65 16.35 -7.67
C PHE A 6 13.46 15.87 -6.47
N ARG A 7 13.03 16.27 -5.27
CA ARG A 7 13.70 15.84 -4.05
C ARG A 7 13.26 14.42 -3.71
N LYS A 8 14.24 13.53 -3.54
CA LYS A 8 14.00 12.19 -3.00
C LYS A 8 13.38 12.29 -1.60
N LEU A 9 12.42 11.42 -1.32
CA LEU A 9 11.88 11.24 0.03
C LEU A 9 13.03 10.91 0.99
N ASN A 10 13.06 11.56 2.15
CA ASN A 10 14.01 11.21 3.19
C ASN A 10 13.53 9.96 3.97
N GLU A 11 14.36 9.44 4.87
CA GLU A 11 14.04 8.23 5.63
C GLU A 11 12.83 8.41 6.56
N GLN A 12 12.69 9.60 7.17
CA GLN A 12 11.56 9.93 8.04
C GLN A 12 10.24 9.93 7.27
N GLU A 13 10.20 10.57 6.11
CA GLU A 13 9.04 10.62 5.22
C GLU A 13 8.71 9.22 4.68
N THR A 14 9.73 8.44 4.37
CA THR A 14 9.56 7.05 3.97
C THR A 14 8.90 6.21 5.07
N SER A 15 9.34 6.37 6.31
CA SER A 15 8.77 5.68 7.47
C SER A 15 7.33 6.12 7.74
N GLN A 16 7.06 7.42 7.64
CA GLN A 16 5.71 7.97 7.76
C GLN A 16 4.77 7.46 6.66
N ILE A 17 5.22 7.39 5.41
CA ILE A 17 4.45 6.81 4.31
C ILE A 17 4.14 5.33 4.60
N ALA A 18 5.09 4.57 5.16
CA ALA A 18 4.87 3.18 5.52
C ALA A 18 3.79 3.03 6.59
N GLN A 19 3.90 3.77 7.69
CA GLN A 19 2.90 3.78 8.76
C GLN A 19 1.50 4.18 8.26
N MET A 20 1.41 5.25 7.47
CA MET A 20 0.11 5.70 6.93
C MET A 20 -0.47 4.71 5.92
N SER A 21 0.38 4.02 5.14
CA SER A 21 -0.05 2.99 4.20
C SER A 21 -0.59 1.75 4.91
N GLU A 22 -0.09 1.44 6.11
CA GLU A 22 -0.61 0.37 6.96
C GLU A 22 -1.96 0.75 7.57
N SER A 23 -2.15 2.02 7.93
CA SER A 23 -3.43 2.56 8.40
C SER A 23 -4.47 2.80 7.30
N LEU A 24 -4.27 2.22 6.10
CA LEU A 24 -5.18 2.29 4.95
C LEU A 24 -5.50 3.71 4.46
N LEU A 25 -4.63 4.69 4.74
CA LEU A 25 -4.82 6.06 4.24
C LEU A 25 -4.60 6.12 2.72
N LEU A 26 -5.43 6.92 2.05
CA LEU A 26 -5.28 7.16 0.62
C LEU A 26 -4.04 8.02 0.34
N ALA A 27 -3.37 7.80 -0.79
CA ALA A 27 -2.15 8.54 -1.17
C ALA A 27 -2.35 10.08 -1.14
N ARG A 28 -3.55 10.58 -1.44
CA ARG A 28 -3.90 12.01 -1.33
C ARG A 28 -3.92 12.53 0.11
N GLN A 29 -4.33 11.70 1.06
CA GLN A 29 -4.34 12.03 2.49
C GLN A 29 -2.91 12.00 3.03
N ILE A 30 -2.11 11.01 2.61
CA ILE A 30 -0.67 10.94 2.90
C ILE A 30 0.04 12.21 2.39
N LEU A 31 -0.26 12.62 1.15
CA LEU A 31 0.29 13.85 0.58
C LEU A 31 -0.10 15.09 1.40
N ALA A 32 -1.38 15.25 1.71
CA ALA A 32 -1.85 16.38 2.50
C ALA A 32 -1.15 16.45 3.87
N GLN A 33 -0.99 15.31 4.53
CA GLN A 33 -0.35 15.23 5.84
C GLN A 33 1.16 15.54 5.75
N LEU A 34 1.87 14.99 4.78
CA LEU A 34 3.29 15.28 4.56
C LEU A 34 3.52 16.76 4.20
N CYS A 35 2.65 17.35 3.38
CA CYS A 35 2.73 18.76 3.04
C CYS A 35 2.43 19.66 4.25
N SER A 36 1.49 19.28 5.12
CA SER A 36 1.14 20.06 6.31
C SER A 36 2.25 20.11 7.36
N GLN A 37 3.14 19.10 7.36
CA GLN A 37 4.26 18.97 8.29
C GLN A 37 5.57 19.56 7.74
N ARG A 38 5.58 20.03 6.48
CA ARG A 38 6.78 20.56 5.84
C ARG A 38 6.88 22.07 6.01
N GLU A 39 8.04 22.53 6.46
CA GLU A 39 8.41 23.96 6.49
C GLU A 39 8.84 24.51 5.12
N SER A 40 9.12 23.66 4.12
CA SER A 40 9.63 24.08 2.81
C SER A 40 8.74 23.67 1.62
N ALA A 41 8.64 24.59 0.66
CA ALA A 41 7.79 24.52 -0.53
C ALA A 41 8.29 23.57 -1.65
N SER A 42 9.07 22.54 -1.33
CA SER A 42 9.47 21.54 -2.32
C SER A 42 8.33 20.56 -2.56
N PRO A 43 7.77 20.46 -3.78
CA PRO A 43 6.61 19.64 -4.03
C PRO A 43 6.96 18.16 -3.88
N VAL A 44 6.40 17.51 -2.84
CA VAL A 44 6.23 16.06 -2.88
C VAL A 44 5.17 15.80 -3.93
N ILE A 45 5.57 15.18 -5.04
CA ILE A 45 4.61 14.84 -6.08
C ILE A 45 3.96 13.53 -5.67
N LEU A 46 2.63 13.47 -5.79
CA LEU A 46 1.80 12.30 -5.49
C LEU A 46 2.39 10.98 -6.05
N GLN A 47 3.08 11.06 -7.19
CA GLN A 47 3.79 9.96 -7.83
C GLN A 47 4.93 9.38 -6.97
N ALA A 48 5.68 10.19 -6.22
CA ALA A 48 6.72 9.71 -5.31
C ALA A 48 6.11 8.88 -4.16
N ILE A 49 4.97 9.33 -3.62
CA ILE A 49 4.22 8.60 -2.59
C ILE A 49 3.69 7.29 -3.16
N TYR A 50 3.12 7.29 -4.37
CA TYR A 50 2.68 6.07 -5.04
C TYR A 50 3.82 5.08 -5.27
N ASN A 51 4.96 5.55 -5.78
CA ASN A 51 6.13 4.72 -6.01
C ASN A 51 6.65 4.12 -4.71
N GLN A 52 6.69 4.91 -3.63
CA GLN A 52 7.15 4.44 -2.34
C GLN A 52 6.17 3.44 -1.71
N ALA A 53 4.87 3.71 -1.73
CA ALA A 53 3.84 2.79 -1.25
C ALA A 53 3.87 1.47 -2.06
N LYS A 54 4.06 1.55 -3.38
CA LYS A 54 4.20 0.37 -4.24
C LYS A 54 5.46 -0.44 -3.88
N LYS A 55 6.59 0.24 -3.63
CA LYS A 55 7.84 -0.40 -3.19
C LYS A 55 7.63 -1.13 -1.86
N ILE A 56 7.04 -0.47 -0.86
CA ILE A 56 6.73 -1.05 0.46
C ILE A 56 5.83 -2.28 0.31
N LYS A 57 4.75 -2.20 -0.48
CA LYS A 57 3.87 -3.34 -0.74
C LYS A 57 4.62 -4.51 -1.39
N ARG A 58 5.45 -4.23 -2.39
CA ARG A 58 6.26 -5.26 -3.07
C ARG A 58 7.24 -5.94 -2.09
N ASP A 59 7.91 -5.14 -1.27
CA ASP A 59 8.91 -5.64 -0.31
C ASP A 59 8.23 -6.49 0.78
N LYS A 60 7.05 -6.08 1.27
CA LYS A 60 6.22 -6.88 2.19
C LYS A 60 5.74 -8.20 1.59
N LEU A 61 5.34 -8.17 0.32
CA LEU A 61 4.88 -9.36 -0.37
C LEU A 61 6.02 -10.30 -0.76
N GLN A 62 7.28 -9.85 -0.69
CA GLN A 62 8.46 -10.64 -1.06
C GLN A 62 8.34 -11.30 -2.44
N GLY A 63 7.69 -10.61 -3.39
CA GLY A 63 7.43 -11.12 -4.74
C GLY A 63 6.19 -12.00 -4.90
N ARG A 64 5.46 -12.33 -3.81
CA ARG A 64 4.16 -12.99 -3.87
C ARG A 64 3.08 -12.07 -4.44
N LYS A 65 2.03 -12.63 -5.04
CA LYS A 65 0.86 -11.83 -5.41
C LYS A 65 0.10 -11.45 -4.13
N PRO A 66 -0.51 -10.25 -4.05
CA PRO A 66 -1.28 -9.83 -2.87
C PRO A 66 -2.34 -10.84 -2.44
N ILE A 67 -2.98 -11.49 -3.42
CA ILE A 67 -4.03 -12.48 -3.18
C ILE A 67 -3.50 -13.78 -2.59
N ASP A 68 -2.28 -14.19 -2.95
CA ASP A 68 -1.65 -15.39 -2.39
C ASP A 68 -1.31 -15.14 -0.92
N ALA A 69 -0.72 -13.97 -0.63
CA ALA A 69 -0.44 -13.56 0.75
C ALA A 69 -1.72 -13.46 1.60
N LEU A 70 -2.82 -12.95 1.03
CA LEU A 70 -4.11 -12.91 1.71
C LEU A 70 -4.63 -14.33 2.03
N ILE A 71 -4.59 -15.24 1.05
CA ILE A 71 -5.05 -16.62 1.24
C ILE A 71 -4.20 -17.35 2.28
N ASP A 72 -2.88 -17.14 2.29
CA ASP A 72 -1.98 -17.70 3.31
C ASP A 72 -2.39 -17.23 4.72
N THR A 73 -2.61 -15.92 4.91
CA THR A 73 -3.08 -15.38 6.20
C THR A 73 -4.43 -15.95 6.62
N LEU A 74 -5.39 -16.07 5.70
CA LEU A 74 -6.70 -16.65 6.04
C LEU A 74 -6.60 -18.13 6.43
N LYS A 75 -5.69 -18.89 5.82
CA LYS A 75 -5.39 -20.28 6.22
C LYS A 75 -4.80 -20.34 7.62
N GLU A 76 -3.78 -19.52 7.90
CA GLU A 76 -3.11 -19.44 9.20
C GLU A 76 -4.10 -19.13 10.33
N GLU A 77 -5.03 -18.22 10.06
CA GLU A 77 -6.04 -17.76 11.03
C GLU A 77 -7.34 -18.61 11.02
N ASN A 78 -7.37 -19.75 10.31
CA ASN A 78 -8.53 -20.66 10.20
C ASN A 78 -9.83 -20.00 9.71
N PHE A 79 -9.71 -19.00 8.84
CA PHE A 79 -10.86 -18.41 8.17
C PHE A 79 -11.42 -19.38 7.13
N VAL A 80 -12.73 -19.33 6.93
CA VAL A 80 -13.38 -19.99 5.78
C VAL A 80 -13.49 -18.97 4.68
N TRP A 81 -13.04 -19.28 3.48
CA TRP A 81 -13.18 -18.40 2.32
C TRP A 81 -13.64 -19.15 1.08
N SER A 82 -14.25 -18.41 0.16
CA SER A 82 -14.61 -18.86 -1.18
C SER A 82 -14.18 -17.81 -2.19
N SER A 83 -13.73 -18.26 -3.37
CA SER A 83 -13.37 -17.37 -4.47
C SER A 83 -13.81 -17.95 -5.80
N GLU A 84 -14.36 -17.12 -6.66
CA GLU A 84 -14.65 -17.45 -8.06
C GLU A 84 -13.51 -16.95 -8.94
N ARG A 85 -13.26 -17.67 -10.04
CA ARG A 85 -12.24 -17.32 -11.01
C ARG A 85 -12.81 -17.34 -12.43
N ASP A 86 -12.30 -16.45 -13.28
CA ASP A 86 -12.56 -16.50 -14.71
C ASP A 86 -11.77 -17.63 -15.40
N SER A 87 -11.96 -17.77 -16.71
CA SER A 87 -11.25 -18.76 -17.54
C SER A 87 -9.74 -18.54 -17.62
N GLU A 88 -9.25 -17.35 -17.26
CA GLU A 88 -7.82 -17.00 -17.22
C GLU A 88 -7.23 -17.19 -15.81
N GLY A 89 -8.06 -17.57 -14.84
CA GLY A 89 -7.67 -17.80 -13.45
C GLY A 89 -7.60 -16.54 -12.60
N HIS A 90 -8.11 -15.41 -13.07
CA HIS A 90 -8.25 -14.19 -12.27
C HIS A 90 -9.42 -14.31 -11.31
N ILE A 91 -9.25 -13.85 -10.07
CA ILE A 91 -10.33 -13.84 -9.08
C ILE A 91 -11.35 -12.75 -9.46
N THR A 92 -12.61 -13.15 -9.63
CA THR A 92 -13.73 -12.27 -9.94
C THR A 92 -14.58 -11.96 -8.72
N SER A 93 -14.67 -12.92 -7.78
CA SER A 93 -15.45 -12.81 -6.56
C SER A 93 -14.65 -13.38 -5.39
N PHE A 94 -14.70 -12.72 -4.23
CA PHE A 94 -14.01 -13.18 -3.01
C PHE A 94 -14.89 -12.95 -1.79
N PHE A 95 -15.07 -13.99 -0.97
CA PHE A 95 -15.84 -13.95 0.27
C PHE A 95 -15.09 -14.67 1.38
N SER A 96 -15.05 -14.09 2.57
CA SER A 96 -14.43 -14.69 3.76
C SER A 96 -15.36 -14.56 4.96
N LEU A 97 -15.42 -15.60 5.77
CA LEU A 97 -16.09 -15.65 7.06
C LEU A 97 -15.04 -15.72 8.15
N THR A 98 -15.17 -14.84 9.14
CA THR A 98 -14.42 -14.94 10.39
C THR A 98 -14.81 -16.24 11.10
N PRO A 99 -13.85 -17.03 11.62
CA PRO A 99 -14.18 -18.14 12.49
C PRO A 99 -14.95 -17.59 13.71
N PHE A 100 -16.01 -18.27 14.12
CA PHE A 100 -16.73 -17.92 15.35
C PHE A 100 -15.79 -18.14 16.55
N PRO A 101 -15.76 -17.22 17.53
CA PRO A 101 -14.97 -17.39 18.75
C PRO A 101 -15.45 -18.56 19.61
#